data_AF-A0A7V8QXX0-F1
#
_entry.id   AF-A0A7V8QXX0-F1
#
_cell.length_a   1.000
_cell.length_b   1.000
_cell.length_c   1.000
_cell.angle_alpha   90.00
_cell.angle_beta   90.00
_cell.angle_gamma   90.00
#
_symmetry.space_group_name_H-M   'P 1'
#
loop_
_entity.id
_entity.type
_entity.pdbx_description
1 polymer ?
#
loop_
_entity_poly.entity_id
_entity_poly.type
_entity_poly.pdbx_seq_one_letter_code
_entity_poly.pdbx_strand_id
1 'polypeptide(L)' 'MTIPPRLIGRKEAAEYCCISPTCFSMWVASHKMPPTIPGTRKWDKRAIDAKLNEISGLGNNN' A
#
# COMPACT_ATOMS: atom_id res chain seq x y z
N MET A 1 25.11 -3.41 -1.43
CA MET A 1 23.76 -3.15 -1.99
C MET A 1 22.75 -3.42 -0.88
N THR A 2 22.11 -2.39 -0.33
CA THR A 2 21.12 -2.56 0.75
C THR A 2 19.75 -2.79 0.13
N ILE A 3 19.14 -3.95 0.38
CA ILE A 3 17.77 -4.23 -0.05
C ILE A 3 16.87 -3.45 0.93
N PRO A 4 16.09 -2.46 0.47
CA PRO A 4 15.23 -1.70 1.37
C PRO A 4 14.18 -2.64 1.99
N PRO A 5 13.81 -2.44 3.25
CA PRO A 5 12.82 -3.28 3.91
C PRO A 5 11.52 -3.30 3.12
N ARG A 6 10.92 -4.49 2.98
CA ARG A 6 9.69 -4.71 2.21
C ARG A 6 8.47 -4.09 2.89
N LEU A 7 8.43 -4.18 4.22
CA LEU A 7 7.36 -3.65 5.05
C LEU A 7 7.63 -2.20 5.43
N ILE A 8 6.65 -1.33 5.21
CA ILE A 8 6.72 0.11 5.46
C ILE A 8 5.62 0.56 6.42
N GLY A 9 5.85 1.64 7.16
CA GLY A 9 4.89 2.26 8.04
C GLY A 9 3.87 3.14 7.29
N ARG A 10 2.89 3.67 8.03
CA ARG A 10 1.80 4.48 7.47
C ARG A 10 2.28 5.71 6.71
N LYS A 11 3.27 6.44 7.25
CA LYS A 11 3.79 7.66 6.64
C LYS A 11 4.48 7.34 5.31
N GLU A 12 5.36 6.36 5.31
CA GLU A 12 6.07 5.89 4.12
C GLU A 12 5.11 5.34 3.06
N ALA A 13 4.05 4.63 3.46
CA ALA A 13 3.05 4.12 2.52
C ALA A 13 2.24 5.24 1.86
N ALA A 14 1.90 6.27 2.62
CA ALA A 14 1.23 7.45 2.09
C ALA A 14 2.14 8.25 1.14
N GLU A 15 3.41 8.44 1.51
CA GLU A 15 4.44 9.05 0.66
C GLU A 15 4.64 8.26 -0.64
N TYR A 16 4.69 6.93 -0.56
CA TYR A 16 4.79 6.05 -1.72
C TYR A 16 3.62 6.22 -2.70
N CYS A 17 2.42 6.44 -2.17
CA CYS A 17 1.22 6.72 -2.97
C CYS A 17 1.04 8.20 -3.34
N CYS A 18 1.97 9.08 -2.97
CA CYS A 18 1.88 10.54 -3.14
C CYS A 18 0.60 11.18 -2.56
N ILE A 19 0.16 10.71 -1.39
CA ILE A 19 -1.04 11.22 -0.70
C ILE A 19 -0.76 11.52 0.78
N SER A 20 -1.70 12.22 1.44
CA SER A 20 -1.58 12.46 2.89
C SER A 20 -1.76 11.16 3.70
N PRO A 21 -1.13 11.03 4.87
CA PRO A 21 -1.30 9.87 5.75
C PRO A 21 -2.74 9.63 6.20
N THR A 22 -3.57 10.68 6.25
CA THR A 22 -5.01 10.58 6.55
C THR A 22 -5.79 10.01 5.37
N CYS A 23 -5.48 10.46 4.15
CA CYS A 23 -6.07 9.91 2.92
C CYS A 23 -5.72 8.42 2.77
N PHE A 24 -4.47 8.05 3.05
CA PHE A 24 -4.05 6.64 3.03
C PHE A 24 -4.83 5.79 4.04
N SER A 25 -5.02 6.26 5.29
CA SER A 25 -5.87 5.57 6.26
C SER A 25 -7.31 5.40 5.78
N MET A 26 -7.88 6.43 5.13
CA MET A 26 -9.22 6.35 4.54
C MET A 26 -9.29 5.33 3.41
N TRP A 27 -8.26 5.23 2.56
CA TRP A 27 -8.19 4.22 1.50
C TRP A 27 -8.15 2.81 2.05
N VAL A 28 -7.37 2.58 3.12
CA VAL A 28 -7.33 1.28 3.83
C VAL A 28 -8.70 0.95 4.44
N ALA A 29 -9.33 1.90 5.13
CA ALA A 29 -10.65 1.71 5.74
C ALA A 29 -11.76 1.48 4.69
N SER A 30 -11.61 2.06 3.50
CA SER A 30 -12.53 1.90 2.37
C SER A 30 -12.17 0.70 1.46
N HIS A 31 -11.24 -0.17 1.89
CA HIS A 31 -10.76 -1.34 1.15
C HIS A 31 -10.14 -1.05 -0.24
N LYS A 32 -9.79 0.21 -0.53
CA LYS A 32 -9.03 0.59 -1.74
C LYS A 32 -7.55 0.21 -1.63
N MET A 33 -7.02 0.16 -0.41
CA MET A 33 -5.65 -0.24 -0.11
C MET A 33 -5.64 -1.48 0.78
N PRO A 34 -4.54 -2.27 0.78
CA PRO A 34 -4.47 -3.47 1.60
C PRO A 34 -4.50 -3.14 3.10
N PRO A 35 -5.04 -4.03 3.95
CA PRO A 35 -4.91 -3.89 5.40
C PRO A 35 -3.45 -4.07 5.83
N THR A 36 -3.14 -3.70 7.07
CA THR A 36 -1.85 -3.99 7.69
C THR A 36 -1.61 -5.49 7.77
N ILE A 37 -0.36 -5.92 7.68
CA ILE A 37 0.01 -7.32 7.89
C ILE A 37 -0.37 -7.73 9.33
N PRO A 38 -1.11 -8.84 9.53
CA PRO A 38 -1.53 -9.30 10.85
C PRO A 38 -0.37 -9.39 11.84
N GLY A 39 -0.59 -8.93 13.07
CA GLY A 39 0.45 -8.85 14.10
C GLY A 39 1.42 -7.67 13.95
N THR A 40 1.26 -6.82 12.92
CA THR A 40 2.08 -5.63 12.71
C THR A 40 1.23 -4.38 12.49
N ARG A 41 1.89 -3.22 12.42
CA ARG A 41 1.31 -1.95 11.95
C ARG A 41 1.96 -1.49 10.64
N LYS A 42 2.37 -2.45 9.80
CA LYS A 42 3.10 -2.21 8.55
C LYS A 42 2.34 -2.73 7.33
N TRP A 43 2.64 -2.13 6.18
CA TRP A 43 2.12 -2.50 4.88
C TRP A 43 3.23 -3.06 4.00
N ASP A 44 2.85 -4.01 3.14
CA ASP A 44 3.74 -4.56 2.13
C ASP A 44 3.70 -3.69 0.87
N LYS A 45 4.86 -3.20 0.41
CA LYS A 45 4.95 -2.40 -0.82
C LYS A 45 4.33 -3.09 -2.04
N ARG A 46 4.55 -4.41 -2.20
CA ARG A 46 4.01 -5.15 -3.34
C ARG A 46 2.49 -5.30 -3.27
N ALA A 47 1.92 -5.36 -2.07
CA ALA A 47 0.47 -5.40 -1.91
C ALA A 47 -0.17 -4.04 -2.26
N ILE A 48 0.51 -2.94 -1.94
CA ILE A 48 0.10 -1.59 -2.36
C ILE A 48 0.13 -1.50 -3.89
N ASP A 49 1.23 -1.91 -4.52
CA ASP A 49 1.34 -1.91 -5.99
C ASP A 49 0.26 -2.77 -6.65
N ALA A 50 -0.03 -3.95 -6.10
CA ALA A 50 -1.09 -4.82 -6.61
C ALA A 50 -2.46 -4.12 -6.57
N LYS A 51 -2.80 -3.42 -5.47
CA LYS A 51 -4.04 -2.63 -5.38
C LYS A 51 -4.06 -1.45 -6.33
N LEU A 52 -2.93 -0.76 -6.51
CA LEU A 52 -2.83 0.31 -7.51
C LEU A 52 -3.06 -0.23 -8.92
N ASN A 53 -2.46 -1.37 -9.26
CA ASN A 53 -2.66 -2.01 -10.56
C ASN A 53 -4.12 -2.44 -10.77
N GLU A 54 -4.78 -3.02 -9.76
CA GLU A 54 -6.21 -3.33 -9.80
C GLU A 54 -7.06 -2.08 -10.07
N ILE A 55 -6.80 -0.97 -9.35
CA ILE A 55 -7.51 0.31 -9.52
C ILE A 55 -7.26 0.91 -10.91
N SER A 56 -6.03 0.81 -11.42
CA SER A 56 -5.65 1.30 -12.75
C SER A 56 -6.12 0.40 -13.90
N GLY A 57 -6.78 -0.72 -13.62
CA GLY A 57 -7.18 -1.70 -14.64
C GLY A 57 -5.99 -2.48 -15.24
N LEU A 58 -4.82 -2.43 -14.60
CA LEU A 58 -3.61 -3.18 -14.98
C LEU A 58 -3.55 -4.56 -14.32
N GLY A 59 -4.48 -4.86 -13.40
CA GLY A 59 -4.50 -6.08 -12.60
C GLY A 59 -4.96 -7.36 -13.33
N ASN A 60 -5.57 -7.23 -14.51
CA ASN A 60 -6.07 -8.36 -15.30
C ASN A 60 -5.83 -8.13 -16.79
N ASN A 61 -4.68 -8.56 -17.30
CA ASN A 61 -4.51 -8.85 -18.73
C ASN A 61 -3.87 -10.24 -18.83
N ASN A 62 -4.71 -11.27 -18.82
CA ASN A 62 -4.42 -12.60 -19.35
C ASN A 62 -5.32 -12.82 -20.56
#